data_AF-A0A3S5JND4-F1
#
_entry.id   AF-A0A3S5JND4-F1
#
_cell.length_a   1.000
_cell.length_b   1.000
_cell.length_c   1.000
_cell.angle_alpha   90.00
_cell.angle_beta   90.00
_cell.angle_gamma   90.00
#
_symmetry.space_group_name_H-M   'P 1'
#
loop_
_entity.id
_entity.type
_entity.pdbx_description
1 polymer ?
#
loop_
_entity_poly.entity_id
_entity_poly.type
_entity_poly.pdbx_seq_one_letter_code
_entity_poly.pdbx_strand_id
1 'polypeptide(L)'
;MKFVAKEDVKKYPLIDFTARVHLIEHLNDVSKCFDVISSATLIGFDTETKPSFKKGVYHHISLVQISVDNDVFLFRINKIGLIQELLNVFNNPNIVKVGIDIKNDITGLQKLKQFKPSNFIDLNQLAKKNNFQSIGAVKLTIMMLGFRISKRQRLSDWNLDILTDQQKNYAAIDAWICPKIFYAFKQKNYLLS
;
A
#
# COMPACT_ATOMS: atom_id res chain seq x y z
N MET A 1 18.97 -17.81 6.14
CA MET A 1 18.48 -16.90 5.08
C MET A 1 16.99 -17.11 4.92
N LYS A 2 16.18 -16.05 4.76
CA LYS A 2 14.73 -16.18 4.59
C LYS A 2 14.35 -15.86 3.15
N PHE A 3 13.83 -16.86 2.45
CA PHE A 3 13.55 -16.79 1.02
C PHE A 3 12.42 -17.76 0.66
N VAL A 4 11.65 -17.41 -0.37
CA VAL A 4 10.64 -18.27 -0.98
C VAL A 4 10.89 -18.32 -2.49
N ALA A 5 11.04 -19.53 -3.02
CA ALA A 5 11.23 -19.75 -4.46
C ALA A 5 9.96 -19.40 -5.23
N LYS A 6 10.08 -19.08 -6.54
CA LYS A 6 8.93 -18.61 -7.33
C LYS A 6 7.90 -19.72 -7.52
N GLU A 7 8.38 -20.93 -7.72
CA GLU A 7 7.66 -22.20 -7.83
C GLU A 7 6.89 -22.55 -6.56
N ASP A 8 7.42 -22.18 -5.39
CA ASP A 8 6.80 -22.47 -4.10
C ASP A 8 5.66 -21.54 -3.74
N VAL A 9 5.56 -20.36 -4.40
CA VAL A 9 4.51 -19.37 -4.11
C VAL A 9 3.12 -20.01 -4.17
N LYS A 10 2.86 -20.90 -5.13
CA LYS A 10 1.54 -21.53 -5.30
C LYS A 10 1.18 -22.53 -4.19
N LYS A 11 2.15 -23.00 -3.40
CA LYS A 11 1.96 -23.95 -2.30
C LYS A 11 1.31 -23.30 -1.07
N TYR A 12 1.37 -21.96 -0.97
CA TYR A 12 0.77 -21.23 0.14
C TYR A 12 -0.71 -20.91 -0.12
N PRO A 13 -1.56 -20.94 0.93
CA PRO A 13 -2.96 -20.55 0.81
C PRO A 13 -3.08 -19.06 0.43
N LEU A 14 -4.14 -18.73 -0.32
CA LEU A 14 -4.51 -17.33 -0.52
C LEU A 14 -4.90 -16.72 0.83
N ILE A 15 -4.48 -15.48 1.04
CA ILE A 15 -4.92 -14.73 2.22
C ILE A 15 -6.43 -14.53 2.14
N ASP A 16 -7.09 -14.68 3.29
CA ASP A 16 -8.49 -14.28 3.44
C ASP A 16 -8.56 -12.78 3.68
N PHE A 17 -9.33 -12.07 2.87
CA PHE A 17 -9.43 -10.62 2.93
C PHE A 17 -10.78 -10.21 3.51
N THR A 18 -10.75 -9.68 4.73
CA THR A 18 -11.95 -9.43 5.55
C THR A 18 -12.18 -7.94 5.85
N ALA A 19 -11.39 -7.05 5.25
CA ALA A 19 -11.49 -5.63 5.51
C ALA A 19 -12.66 -5.00 4.75
N ARG A 20 -13.22 -3.93 5.31
CA ARG A 20 -14.19 -3.08 4.62
C ARG A 20 -13.44 -2.16 3.66
N VAL A 21 -13.93 -2.04 2.43
CA VAL A 21 -13.32 -1.21 1.39
C VAL A 21 -14.19 0.02 1.14
N HIS A 22 -13.60 1.20 1.31
CA HIS A 22 -14.22 2.50 1.10
C HIS A 22 -13.63 3.15 -0.14
N LEU A 23 -14.40 3.29 -1.21
CA LEU A 23 -13.97 3.97 -2.43
C LEU A 23 -14.30 5.47 -2.31
N ILE A 24 -13.27 6.32 -2.39
CA ILE A 24 -13.42 7.77 -2.25
C ILE A 24 -13.14 8.43 -3.60
N GLU A 25 -14.21 8.87 -4.24
CA GLU A 25 -14.16 9.46 -5.58
C GLU A 25 -14.81 10.84 -5.71
N HIS A 26 -15.43 11.32 -4.62
CA HIS A 26 -15.96 12.68 -4.51
C HIS A 26 -15.40 13.36 -3.26
N LEU A 27 -15.15 14.68 -3.35
CA LEU A 27 -14.61 15.47 -2.24
C LEU A 27 -15.53 15.48 -1.00
N ASN A 28 -16.84 15.32 -1.20
CA ASN A 28 -17.81 15.30 -0.10
C ASN A 28 -17.68 14.06 0.80
N ASP A 29 -17.03 13.00 0.32
CA ASP A 29 -16.83 11.75 1.08
C ASP A 29 -15.52 11.78 1.89
N VAL A 30 -14.68 12.79 1.69
CA VAL A 30 -13.35 12.91 2.29
C VAL A 30 -13.45 13.07 3.80
N SER A 31 -14.21 14.06 4.29
CA SER A 31 -14.22 14.45 5.70
C SER A 31 -14.51 13.27 6.64
N LYS A 32 -15.49 12.43 6.31
CA LYS A 32 -15.91 11.26 7.09
C LYS A 32 -14.80 10.23 7.29
N CYS A 33 -13.86 10.13 6.35
CA CYS A 33 -12.79 9.14 6.41
C CYS A 33 -11.62 9.61 7.29
N PHE A 34 -11.39 10.93 7.36
CA PHE A 34 -10.21 11.48 8.02
C PHE A 34 -10.31 11.52 9.54
N ASP A 35 -11.50 11.40 10.14
CA ASP A 35 -11.64 11.20 11.58
C ASP A 35 -10.96 9.89 12.03
N VAL A 36 -11.12 8.83 11.23
CA VAL A 36 -10.51 7.52 11.47
C VAL A 36 -9.02 7.54 11.10
N ILE A 37 -8.67 8.08 9.93
CA ILE A 37 -7.27 8.07 9.46
C ILE A 37 -6.37 8.95 10.33
N SER A 38 -6.83 10.14 10.74
CA SER A 38 -6.00 11.10 11.47
C SER A 38 -5.81 10.74 12.95
N SER A 39 -6.67 9.89 13.51
CA SER A 39 -6.53 9.37 14.87
C SER A 39 -5.63 8.13 14.95
N ALA A 40 -5.31 7.51 13.81
CA ALA A 40 -4.44 6.35 13.76
C ALA A 40 -2.96 6.70 14.02
N THR A 41 -2.24 5.82 14.71
CA THR A 41 -0.78 5.94 14.92
C THR A 41 0.02 5.14 13.89
N LEU A 42 -0.60 4.16 13.24
CA LEU A 42 -0.02 3.31 12.20
C LEU A 42 -1.06 3.10 11.10
N ILE A 43 -0.65 3.34 9.85
CA ILE A 43 -1.47 3.07 8.67
C ILE A 43 -0.68 2.26 7.64
N GLY A 44 -1.38 1.42 6.89
CA GLY A 44 -0.82 0.84 5.67
C GLY A 44 -0.96 1.80 4.50
N PHE A 45 0.03 1.83 3.62
CA PHE A 45 0.09 2.74 2.49
C PHE A 45 0.56 1.99 1.24
N ASP A 46 -0.12 2.24 0.13
CA ASP A 46 0.31 1.82 -1.20
C ASP A 46 -0.24 2.80 -2.27
N THR A 47 0.24 2.69 -3.52
CA THR A 47 -0.34 3.44 -4.64
C THR A 47 -0.47 2.61 -5.91
N GLU A 48 -1.38 3.02 -6.80
CA GLU A 48 -1.53 2.40 -8.10
C GLU A 48 -1.48 3.43 -9.24
N THR A 49 -0.86 3.02 -10.34
CA THR A 49 -0.65 3.84 -11.55
C THR A 49 -0.97 3.02 -12.78
N LYS A 50 -1.68 3.62 -13.76
CA LYS A 50 -1.88 2.99 -15.07
C LYS A 50 -0.52 2.60 -15.69
N PRO A 51 -0.29 1.34 -16.08
CA PRO A 51 0.96 0.95 -16.71
C PRO A 51 1.11 1.58 -18.10
N SER A 52 2.34 1.86 -18.49
CA SER A 52 2.69 2.26 -19.85
C SER A 52 3.54 1.17 -20.51
N PHE A 53 3.16 0.79 -21.74
CA PHE A 53 3.92 -0.15 -22.57
C PHE A 53 4.72 0.55 -23.68
N LYS A 54 4.63 1.89 -23.75
CA LYS A 54 5.38 2.71 -24.71
C LYS A 54 6.55 3.39 -24.00
N LYS A 55 7.77 3.22 -24.53
CA LYS A 55 8.98 3.83 -23.98
C LYS A 55 8.83 5.35 -23.92
N GLY A 56 9.11 5.95 -22.76
CA GLY A 56 9.04 7.40 -22.55
C GLY A 56 7.67 7.94 -22.14
N VAL A 57 6.60 7.12 -22.16
CA VAL A 57 5.29 7.52 -21.66
C VAL A 57 5.16 7.11 -20.20
N TYR A 58 4.81 8.06 -19.34
CA TYR A 58 4.58 7.84 -17.91
C TYR A 58 3.20 8.38 -17.54
N HIS A 59 2.53 7.67 -16.63
CA HIS A 59 1.26 8.10 -16.06
C HIS A 59 1.46 8.56 -14.62
N HIS A 60 0.62 9.50 -14.18
CA HIS A 60 0.55 9.91 -12.79
C HIS A 60 -0.16 8.86 -11.95
N ILE A 61 0.10 8.90 -10.63
CA ILE A 61 -0.59 8.06 -9.65
C ILE A 61 -2.10 8.30 -9.74
N SER A 62 -2.82 7.19 -9.90
CA SER A 62 -4.27 7.18 -10.10
C SER A 62 -5.02 6.94 -8.79
N LEU A 63 -4.42 6.18 -7.88
CA LEU A 63 -5.06 5.71 -6.66
C LEU A 63 -4.04 5.72 -5.51
N VAL A 64 -4.47 6.17 -4.34
CA VAL A 64 -3.76 6.00 -3.07
C VAL A 64 -4.60 5.09 -2.20
N GLN A 65 -3.96 4.11 -1.55
CA GLN A 65 -4.63 3.24 -0.60
C GLN A 65 -4.10 3.50 0.81
N ILE A 66 -5.02 3.64 1.76
CA ILE A 66 -4.71 3.76 3.18
C ILE A 66 -5.47 2.69 3.95
N SER A 67 -4.79 1.84 4.70
CA SER A 67 -5.43 0.90 5.61
C SER A 67 -5.29 1.33 7.06
N VAL A 68 -6.39 1.26 7.81
CA VAL A 68 -6.47 1.53 9.24
C VAL A 68 -7.34 0.44 9.85
N ASP A 69 -6.81 -0.31 10.81
CA ASP A 69 -7.49 -1.44 11.45
C ASP A 69 -8.11 -2.42 10.44
N ASN A 70 -9.45 -2.49 10.38
CA ASN A 70 -10.21 -3.34 9.46
C ASN A 70 -10.88 -2.57 8.31
N ASP A 71 -10.45 -1.34 8.07
CA ASP A 71 -10.93 -0.47 7.00
C ASP A 71 -9.80 -0.13 6.02
N VAL A 72 -10.13 -0.07 4.74
CA VAL A 72 -9.22 0.35 3.68
C VAL A 72 -9.89 1.40 2.81
N PHE A 73 -9.24 2.55 2.70
CA PHE A 73 -9.72 3.70 1.95
C PHE A 73 -8.95 3.79 0.63
N LEU A 74 -9.70 3.80 -0.48
CA LEU A 74 -9.19 3.87 -1.85
C LEU A 74 -9.48 5.27 -2.40
N PHE A 75 -8.50 6.17 -2.33
CA PHE A 75 -8.63 7.54 -2.81
C PHE A 75 -8.33 7.63 -4.30
N ARG A 76 -9.34 7.93 -5.11
CA ARG A 76 -9.22 8.12 -6.57
C ARG A 76 -8.51 9.45 -6.88
N ILE A 77 -7.19 9.48 -6.77
CA ILE A 77 -6.35 10.65 -7.04
C ILE A 77 -6.59 11.22 -8.45
N ASN A 78 -6.86 10.36 -9.43
CA ASN A 78 -7.21 10.81 -10.78
C ASN A 78 -8.56 11.57 -10.88
N LYS A 79 -9.42 11.49 -9.85
CA LYS A 79 -10.73 12.16 -9.79
C LYS A 79 -10.74 13.34 -8.81
N ILE A 80 -10.24 13.11 -7.59
CA ILE A 80 -10.30 14.11 -6.50
C ILE A 80 -8.99 14.90 -6.34
N GLY A 81 -7.94 14.52 -7.06
CA GLY A 81 -6.60 15.07 -6.90
C GLY A 81 -5.92 14.61 -5.61
N LEU A 82 -4.69 15.09 -5.40
CA LEU A 82 -3.99 14.91 -4.13
C LEU A 82 -4.46 15.98 -3.13
N ILE A 83 -5.44 15.64 -2.30
CA ILE A 83 -6.10 16.55 -1.36
C ILE A 83 -5.22 16.91 -0.16
N GLN A 84 -5.53 18.02 0.52
CA GLN A 84 -4.71 18.56 1.62
C GLN A 84 -4.68 17.62 2.82
N GLU A 85 -5.77 16.91 3.08
CA GLU A 85 -5.92 15.97 4.17
C GLU A 85 -4.94 14.79 4.04
N LEU A 86 -4.74 14.26 2.82
CA LEU A 86 -3.71 13.26 2.55
C LEU A 86 -2.31 13.81 2.80
N LEU A 87 -2.03 15.05 2.38
CA LEU A 87 -0.75 15.69 2.64
C LEU A 87 -0.49 15.86 4.14
N ASN A 88 -1.52 16.21 4.91
CA ASN A 88 -1.42 16.32 6.36
C ASN A 88 -1.01 14.98 6.97
N VAL A 89 -1.64 13.86 6.56
CA VAL A 89 -1.26 12.51 7.00
C VAL A 89 0.17 12.15 6.60
N PHE A 90 0.58 12.45 5.37
CA PHE A 90 1.93 12.11 4.89
C PHE A 90 3.03 12.92 5.57
N ASN A 91 2.74 14.17 5.94
CA ASN A 91 3.64 15.05 6.67
C ASN A 91 3.68 14.77 8.18
N ASN A 92 2.65 14.11 8.73
CA ASN A 92 2.50 13.94 10.17
C ASN A 92 3.53 12.92 10.73
N PRO A 93 4.46 13.34 11.62
CA PRO A 93 5.40 12.43 12.27
C PRO A 93 4.73 11.49 13.28
N ASN A 94 3.55 11.80 13.80
CA ASN A 94 2.88 10.95 14.78
C ASN A 94 2.17 9.74 14.14
N ILE A 95 2.07 9.71 12.80
CA ILE A 95 1.47 8.61 12.04
C ILE A 95 2.57 7.90 11.27
N VAL A 96 2.77 6.62 11.59
CA VAL A 96 3.67 5.74 10.85
C VAL A 96 2.96 5.23 9.60
N LYS A 97 3.57 5.43 8.43
CA LYS A 97 3.08 4.93 7.14
C LYS A 97 3.93 3.73 6.73
N VAL A 98 3.37 2.52 6.76
CA VAL A 98 4.07 1.31 6.31
C VAL A 98 3.63 0.89 4.92
N GLY A 99 4.57 0.59 4.05
CA GLY A 99 4.29 0.07 2.71
C GLY A 99 5.43 -0.78 2.18
N ILE A 100 5.31 -1.27 0.94
CA ILE A 100 6.30 -2.16 0.30
C ILE A 100 6.81 -1.49 -0.97
N ASP A 101 8.11 -1.19 -1.05
CA ASP A 101 8.74 -0.54 -2.23
C ASP A 101 8.27 0.90 -2.49
N ILE A 102 7.96 1.64 -1.42
CA ILE A 102 7.26 2.94 -1.45
C ILE A 102 8.06 4.14 -1.98
N LYS A 103 9.33 3.95 -2.34
CA LYS A 103 10.20 5.07 -2.75
C LYS A 103 9.66 5.77 -4.01
N ASN A 104 9.24 4.98 -4.98
CA ASN A 104 8.72 5.50 -6.25
C ASN A 104 7.33 6.11 -6.06
N ASP A 105 6.52 5.57 -5.15
CA ASP A 105 5.20 6.11 -4.82
C ASP A 105 5.30 7.52 -4.24
N ILE A 106 6.16 7.71 -3.22
CA ILE A 106 6.43 9.02 -2.62
C ILE A 106 6.91 10.01 -3.69
N THR A 107 7.87 9.60 -4.51
CA THR A 107 8.40 10.44 -5.59
C THR A 107 7.32 10.80 -6.61
N GLY A 108 6.43 9.84 -6.95
CA GLY A 108 5.31 10.05 -7.85
C GLY A 108 4.28 11.03 -7.29
N LEU A 109 3.96 10.92 -5.99
CA LEU A 109 3.05 11.84 -5.32
C LEU A 109 3.63 13.26 -5.22
N GLN A 110 4.93 13.39 -4.94
CA GLN A 110 5.61 14.69 -4.88
C GLN A 110 5.60 15.43 -6.23
N LYS A 111 5.56 14.70 -7.35
CA LYS A 111 5.37 15.29 -8.69
C LYS A 111 3.97 15.88 -8.87
N LEU A 112 2.97 15.38 -8.16
CA LEU A 112 1.60 15.92 -8.19
C LEU A 112 1.46 17.13 -7.28
N LYS A 113 1.89 17.02 -6.02
CA LYS A 113 2.01 18.14 -5.08
C LYS A 113 3.16 17.89 -4.12
N GLN A 114 3.94 18.92 -3.86
CA GLN A 114 5.08 18.82 -2.96
C GLN A 114 4.62 18.61 -1.51
N PHE A 115 5.29 17.69 -0.80
CA PHE A 115 5.13 17.47 0.63
C PHE A 115 6.43 16.91 1.24
N LYS A 116 6.53 16.94 2.57
CA LYS A 116 7.68 16.43 3.32
C LYS A 116 7.33 15.06 3.92
N PRO A 117 7.71 13.94 3.29
CA PRO A 117 7.39 12.61 3.82
C PRO A 117 7.99 12.46 5.21
N SER A 118 7.15 12.04 6.17
CA SER A 118 7.54 11.83 7.56
C SER A 118 7.09 10.45 8.02
N ASN A 119 7.92 9.73 8.78
CA ASN A 119 7.61 8.39 9.31
C ASN A 119 7.03 7.38 8.30
N PHE A 120 7.54 7.41 7.07
CA PHE A 120 7.36 6.33 6.11
C PHE A 120 8.37 5.22 6.38
N ILE A 121 7.88 3.98 6.44
CA ILE A 121 8.69 2.77 6.62
C ILE A 121 8.46 1.86 5.41
N ASP A 122 9.53 1.63 4.67
CA ASP A 122 9.56 0.65 3.59
C ASP A 122 9.90 -0.73 4.16
N LEU A 123 8.92 -1.64 4.12
CA LEU A 123 9.05 -3.00 4.63
C LEU A 123 10.06 -3.81 3.84
N ASN A 124 10.34 -3.48 2.58
CA ASN A 124 11.42 -4.13 1.83
C ASN A 124 12.79 -3.74 2.40
N GLN A 125 12.99 -2.48 2.76
CA GLN A 125 14.25 -2.05 3.37
C GLN A 125 14.44 -2.72 4.74
N LEU A 126 13.37 -2.81 5.54
CA LEU A 126 13.40 -3.53 6.81
C LEU A 126 13.72 -5.02 6.63
N ALA A 127 13.12 -5.68 5.63
CA ALA A 127 13.43 -7.06 5.29
C ALA A 127 14.91 -7.25 4.89
N LYS A 128 15.47 -6.35 4.06
CA LYS A 128 16.88 -6.41 3.64
C LYS A 128 17.83 -6.34 4.83
N LYS A 129 17.57 -5.42 5.77
CA LYS A 129 18.36 -5.30 7.03
C LYS A 129 18.35 -6.61 7.83
N ASN A 130 17.25 -7.35 7.75
CA ASN A 130 17.07 -8.64 8.41
C ASN A 130 17.44 -9.87 7.56
N ASN A 131 18.25 -9.69 6.51
CA ASN A 131 18.76 -10.76 5.64
C ASN A 131 17.68 -11.56 4.89
N PHE A 132 16.55 -10.92 4.56
CA PHE A 132 15.56 -11.45 3.63
C PHE A 132 15.97 -11.15 2.19
N GLN A 133 15.62 -12.05 1.25
CA GLN A 133 15.94 -11.90 -0.17
C GLN A 133 14.72 -12.01 -1.08
N SER A 134 14.82 -11.48 -2.30
CA SER A 134 13.76 -11.48 -3.33
C SER A 134 12.41 -10.95 -2.79
N ILE A 135 12.45 -9.75 -2.24
CA ILE A 135 11.35 -9.19 -1.47
C ILE A 135 10.45 -8.30 -2.33
N GLY A 136 9.21 -8.71 -2.42
CA GLY A 136 8.10 -7.93 -2.95
C GLY A 136 6.83 -8.44 -2.27
N ALA A 137 5.73 -7.72 -2.42
CA ALA A 137 4.51 -7.91 -1.61
C ALA A 137 4.14 -9.38 -1.39
N VAL A 138 4.03 -10.18 -2.46
CA VAL A 138 3.74 -11.63 -2.36
C VAL A 138 4.74 -12.40 -1.49
N LYS A 139 6.04 -12.31 -1.78
CA LYS A 139 7.03 -13.13 -1.08
C LYS A 139 7.20 -12.69 0.37
N LEU A 140 7.13 -11.38 0.62
CA LEU A 140 7.20 -10.85 1.97
C LEU A 140 5.97 -11.25 2.81
N THR A 141 4.78 -11.20 2.22
CA THR A 141 3.55 -11.71 2.85
C THR A 141 3.69 -13.19 3.21
N ILE A 142 4.19 -14.01 2.30
CA ILE A 142 4.40 -15.44 2.58
C ILE A 142 5.37 -15.65 3.73
N MET A 143 6.54 -15.01 3.70
CA MET A 143 7.56 -15.21 4.74
C MET A 143 7.13 -14.70 6.12
N MET A 144 6.28 -13.67 6.15
CA MET A 144 5.88 -13.03 7.41
C MET A 144 4.57 -13.57 7.96
N LEU A 145 3.60 -13.85 7.09
CA LEU A 145 2.22 -14.22 7.46
C LEU A 145 1.84 -15.65 7.06
N GLY A 146 2.61 -16.33 6.20
CA GLY A 146 2.30 -17.69 5.75
C GLY A 146 1.24 -17.76 4.64
N PHE A 147 0.80 -16.61 4.11
CA PHE A 147 -0.21 -16.53 3.05
C PHE A 147 0.33 -15.84 1.80
N ARG A 148 -0.21 -16.20 0.63
CA ARG A 148 0.04 -15.48 -0.62
C ARG A 148 -1.09 -14.51 -0.94
N ILE A 149 -0.75 -13.41 -1.60
CA ILE A 149 -1.71 -12.50 -2.22
C ILE A 149 -1.76 -12.73 -3.74
N SER A 150 -2.85 -12.30 -4.38
CA SER A 150 -2.99 -12.33 -5.84
C SER A 150 -2.16 -11.23 -6.50
N LYS A 151 -1.69 -11.44 -7.73
CA LYS A 151 -1.03 -10.40 -8.57
C LYS A 151 -1.86 -10.01 -9.80
N ARG A 152 -3.10 -10.50 -9.90
CA ARG A 152 -3.86 -10.48 -11.16
C ARG A 152 -4.20 -9.07 -11.66
N GLN A 153 -4.29 -8.09 -10.77
CA GLN A 153 -4.71 -6.71 -11.11
C GLN A 153 -3.56 -5.70 -11.11
N ARG A 154 -2.30 -6.16 -10.95
CA ARG A 154 -1.12 -5.27 -10.88
C ARG A 154 -0.90 -4.44 -12.15
N LEU A 155 -1.29 -4.96 -13.31
CA LEU A 155 -1.11 -4.30 -14.61
C LEU A 155 -2.44 -3.75 -15.14
N SER A 156 -3.37 -3.43 -14.25
CA SER A 156 -4.68 -2.90 -14.63
C SER A 156 -4.62 -1.41 -14.99
N ASP A 157 -5.58 -0.96 -15.79
CA ASP A 157 -5.77 0.47 -16.02
C ASP A 157 -6.47 1.07 -14.79
N TRP A 158 -5.71 1.78 -13.95
CA TRP A 158 -6.22 2.43 -12.75
C TRP A 158 -6.85 3.79 -13.01
N ASN A 159 -6.83 4.27 -14.26
CA ASN A 159 -7.55 5.48 -14.68
C ASN A 159 -8.98 5.21 -15.12
N LEU A 160 -9.44 3.95 -15.16
CA LEU A 160 -10.82 3.62 -15.54
C LEU A 160 -11.85 4.37 -14.71
N ASP A 161 -12.91 4.88 -15.34
CA ASP A 161 -13.96 5.62 -14.62
C ASP A 161 -14.55 4.81 -13.48
N ILE A 162 -14.78 3.51 -13.69
CA ILE A 162 -15.33 2.59 -12.69
C ILE A 162 -14.32 1.47 -12.45
N LEU A 163 -13.94 1.24 -11.19
CA LEU A 163 -13.12 0.10 -10.78
C LEU A 163 -13.99 -1.12 -10.47
N THR A 164 -13.59 -2.27 -10.98
CA THR A 164 -14.21 -3.55 -10.65
C THR A 164 -13.93 -3.95 -9.19
N ASP A 165 -14.75 -4.84 -8.63
CA ASP A 165 -14.52 -5.37 -7.27
C ASP A 165 -13.16 -6.08 -7.15
N GLN A 166 -12.71 -6.74 -8.21
CA GLN A 166 -11.40 -7.39 -8.22
C GLN A 166 -10.26 -6.37 -8.12
N GLN A 167 -10.36 -5.24 -8.81
CA GLN A 167 -9.38 -4.15 -8.70
C GLN A 167 -9.41 -3.52 -7.31
N LYS A 168 -10.60 -3.21 -6.78
CA LYS A 168 -10.77 -2.64 -5.43
C LYS A 168 -10.17 -3.56 -4.37
N ASN A 169 -10.48 -4.86 -4.42
CA ASN A 169 -9.95 -5.84 -3.46
C ASN A 169 -8.44 -6.00 -3.59
N TYR A 170 -7.90 -6.04 -4.81
CA TYR A 170 -6.46 -6.13 -5.02
C TYR A 170 -5.73 -4.92 -4.40
N ALA A 171 -6.14 -3.70 -4.75
CA ALA A 171 -5.53 -2.48 -4.23
C ALA A 171 -5.68 -2.38 -2.70
N ALA A 172 -6.85 -2.79 -2.18
CA ALA A 172 -7.09 -2.76 -0.75
C ALA A 172 -6.19 -3.75 0.01
N ILE A 173 -5.98 -4.96 -0.53
CA ILE A 173 -5.10 -5.97 0.05
C ILE A 173 -3.67 -5.43 0.18
N ASP A 174 -3.13 -4.77 -0.85
CA ASP A 174 -1.74 -4.33 -0.86
C ASP A 174 -1.42 -3.33 0.27
N ALA A 175 -2.32 -2.39 0.59
CA ALA A 175 -2.19 -1.56 1.78
C ALA A 175 -2.53 -2.30 3.09
N TRP A 176 -3.52 -3.21 3.09
CA TRP A 176 -4.01 -3.90 4.29
C TRP A 176 -3.02 -4.90 4.91
N ILE A 177 -2.17 -5.51 4.09
CA ILE A 177 -1.13 -6.44 4.57
C ILE A 177 0.03 -5.73 5.25
N CYS A 178 0.28 -4.46 4.94
CA CYS A 178 1.49 -3.75 5.36
C CYS A 178 1.60 -3.61 6.89
N PRO A 179 0.56 -3.16 7.62
CA PRO A 179 0.58 -3.14 9.09
C PRO A 179 0.79 -4.53 9.70
N LYS A 180 0.19 -5.57 9.11
CA LYS A 180 0.31 -6.96 9.60
C LYS A 180 1.74 -7.47 9.46
N ILE A 181 2.35 -7.21 8.31
CA ILE A 181 3.77 -7.54 8.07
C ILE A 181 4.66 -6.77 9.05
N PHE A 182 4.40 -5.48 9.27
CA PHE A 182 5.14 -4.66 10.22
C PHE A 182 5.03 -5.22 11.65
N TYR A 183 3.83 -5.57 12.11
CA TYR A 183 3.64 -6.22 13.41
C TYR A 183 4.33 -7.58 13.49
N ALA A 184 4.32 -8.38 12.42
CA ALA A 184 5.06 -9.63 12.38
C ALA A 184 6.58 -9.41 12.49
N PHE A 185 7.12 -8.32 11.93
CA PHE A 185 8.52 -7.93 12.18
C PHE A 185 8.75 -7.59 13.66
N LYS A 186 7.83 -6.86 14.31
CA LYS A 186 7.94 -6.55 15.75
C LYS A 186 7.95 -7.81 16.60
N GLN A 187 6.96 -8.68 16.42
CA GLN A 187 6.79 -9.89 17.23
C GLN A 187 7.96 -10.87 17.09
N LYS A 188 8.58 -10.93 15.90
CA LYS A 188 9.75 -11.77 15.63
C LYS A 188 11.08 -11.08 16.01
N ASN A 189 11.04 -9.94 16.71
CA ASN A 189 12.18 -9.14 17.18
C ASN A 189 13.13 -8.66 16.07
N TYR A 190 12.62 -8.43 14.86
CA TYR A 190 13.39 -7.95 13.71
C TYR A 190 13.48 -6.41 13.63
N LEU A 191 12.91 -5.68 14.59
CA LEU A 191 13.06 -4.22 14.68
C LEU A 191 14.26 -3.77 15.53
N LEU A 192 14.81 -4.66 16.37
CA LEU A 192 15.87 -4.35 17.32
C LEU A 192 17.26 -4.84 16.85
N SER A 193 17.33 -5.38 15.63
CA SER A 193 18.54 -5.92 15.00
C SER A 193 19.19 -4.95 14.02
#